data_AF-A0A7S3UHT5-F1
#
_entry.id   AF-A0A7S3UHT5-F1
#
_cell.length_a   1.000
_cell.length_b   1.000
_cell.length_c   1.000
_cell.angle_alpha   90.00
_cell.angle_beta   90.00
_cell.angle_gamma   90.00
#
_symmetry.space_group_name_H-M   'P 1'
#
loop_
_entity.id
_entity.type
_entity.pdbx_description
1 polymer ?
#
loop_
_entity_poly.entity_id
_entity_poly.type
_entity_poly.pdbx_seq_one_letter_code
_entity_poly.pdbx_strand_id
1 'polypeptide(L)'
;RRRIRSIQKLIRIGKIEPMLVLRVDKEKRYVDLSKRRVAPEDVPAFEEKFAKSKMVHSIMRHVATKFEKDMMEILQMACWPMYEQYGHAHQALKEAILKDEDIFSKLQTEVPENIKGAILPIRINL
;
A
#
# COMPACT_ATOMS: atom_id res chain seq x y z
N ARG A 1 -28.41 12.40 12.65
CA ARG A 1 -27.87 12.59 11.27
C ARG A 1 -28.98 12.33 10.23
N ARG A 2 -29.08 13.09 9.13
CA ARG A 2 -30.20 13.13 8.16
C ARG A 2 -30.29 11.91 7.21
N ARG A 3 -31.51 11.56 6.78
CA ARG A 3 -31.85 10.47 5.82
C ARG A 3 -31.15 10.66 4.47
N ILE A 4 -30.59 9.58 3.93
CA ILE A 4 -30.06 9.52 2.57
C ILE A 4 -31.24 9.44 1.59
N ARG A 5 -31.35 10.41 0.68
CA ARG A 5 -32.39 10.42 -0.36
C ARG A 5 -31.95 9.77 -1.68
N SER A 6 -30.64 9.75 -1.95
CA SER A 6 -30.08 9.14 -3.16
C SER A 6 -28.64 8.69 -2.91
N ILE A 7 -28.36 7.42 -3.19
CA ILE A 7 -27.01 6.84 -3.08
C ILE A 7 -26.07 7.39 -4.16
N GLN A 8 -26.58 7.63 -5.38
CA GLN A 8 -25.80 8.17 -6.49
C GLN A 8 -25.22 9.56 -6.22
N LYS A 9 -25.84 10.34 -5.31
CA LYS A 9 -25.26 11.61 -4.85
C LYS A 9 -24.08 11.41 -3.89
N LEU A 10 -24.04 10.30 -3.16
CA LEU A 10 -23.04 10.01 -2.13
C LEU A 10 -21.86 9.18 -2.63
N ILE A 11 -22.10 8.26 -3.56
CA ILE A 11 -21.09 7.36 -4.15
C ILE A 11 -21.19 7.52 -5.67
N ARG A 12 -20.08 7.95 -6.28
CA ARG A 12 -19.98 8.19 -7.72
C ARG A 12 -18.97 7.22 -8.33
N ILE A 13 -19.28 6.76 -9.53
CA ILE A 13 -18.34 5.96 -10.34
C ILE A 13 -17.08 6.79 -10.58
N GLY A 14 -15.92 6.14 -10.50
CA GLY A 14 -14.61 6.76 -10.71
C GLY A 14 -14.04 7.53 -9.51
N LYS A 15 -14.77 7.61 -8.38
CA LYS A 15 -14.25 8.26 -7.18
C LYS A 15 -13.63 7.24 -6.23
N ILE A 16 -12.38 7.50 -5.82
CA ILE A 16 -11.72 6.77 -4.74
C ILE A 16 -12.03 7.50 -3.43
N GLU A 17 -12.55 6.78 -2.44
CA GLU A 17 -12.85 7.33 -1.12
C GLU A 17 -12.50 6.32 -0.03
N PRO A 18 -12.03 6.76 1.15
CA PRO A 18 -11.83 5.88 2.27
C PRO A 18 -13.17 5.33 2.78
N MET A 19 -13.17 4.05 3.12
CA MET A 19 -14.34 3.32 3.61
C MET A 19 -13.90 2.42 4.76
N LEU A 20 -14.74 2.28 5.78
CA LEU A 20 -14.47 1.36 6.88
C LEU A 20 -14.96 -0.04 6.53
N VAL A 21 -14.11 -1.07 6.71
CA VAL A 21 -14.53 -2.47 6.61
C VAL A 21 -15.35 -2.83 7.86
N LEU A 22 -16.58 -3.29 7.65
CA LEU A 22 -17.46 -3.73 8.74
C LEU A 22 -17.38 -5.24 8.98
N ARG A 23 -17.39 -6.01 7.89
CA ARG A 23 -17.42 -7.47 7.94
C ARG A 23 -16.73 -8.04 6.71
N VAL A 24 -16.05 -9.17 6.89
CA VAL A 24 -15.52 -10.01 5.83
C VAL A 24 -16.17 -11.38 5.93
N ASP A 25 -16.90 -11.79 4.90
CA ASP A 25 -17.44 -13.14 4.74
C ASP A 25 -16.49 -13.93 3.83
N LYS A 26 -15.71 -14.84 4.41
CA LYS A 26 -14.69 -15.61 3.68
C LYS A 26 -15.28 -16.69 2.78
N GLU A 27 -16.42 -17.27 3.15
CA GLU A 27 -17.07 -18.31 2.37
C GLU A 27 -17.73 -17.73 1.12
N LYS A 28 -18.51 -16.65 1.31
CA LYS A 28 -19.18 -15.95 0.21
C LYS A 28 -18.28 -14.96 -0.54
N ARG A 29 -17.07 -14.72 -0.01
CA ARG A 29 -16.10 -13.74 -0.54
C ARG A 29 -16.66 -12.31 -0.61
N TYR A 30 -17.52 -11.95 0.35
CA TYR A 30 -18.08 -10.61 0.46
C TYR A 30 -17.36 -9.75 1.50
N VAL A 31 -17.30 -8.45 1.24
CA VAL A 31 -16.77 -7.44 2.16
C VAL A 31 -17.78 -6.32 2.29
N ASP A 32 -18.26 -6.08 3.50
CA ASP A 32 -19.20 -5.00 3.79
C ASP A 32 -18.43 -3.73 4.16
N LEU A 33 -18.75 -2.61 3.50
CA LEU A 33 -18.07 -1.33 3.67
C LEU A 33 -19.01 -0.25 4.22
N SER A 34 -18.47 0.72 4.96
CA SER A 34 -19.22 1.85 5.48
C SER A 34 -18.51 3.18 5.29
N LYS A 35 -19.11 4.06 4.48
CA LYS A 35 -18.73 5.48 4.43
C LYS A 35 -19.13 6.23 5.70
N ARG A 36 -20.28 5.85 6.27
CA ARG A 36 -20.90 6.57 7.40
C ARG A 36 -20.03 6.55 8.65
N ARG A 37 -19.27 5.46 8.84
CA ARG A 37 -18.42 5.21 10.01
C ARG A 37 -16.98 5.73 9.85
N VAL A 38 -16.64 6.33 8.72
CA VAL A 38 -15.35 7.02 8.56
C VAL A 38 -15.49 8.39 9.21
N ALA A 39 -14.62 8.68 10.19
CA ALA A 39 -14.56 9.99 10.81
C ALA A 39 -13.94 10.98 9.80
N PRO A 40 -14.55 12.16 9.56
CA PRO A 40 -14.00 13.14 8.62
C PRO A 40 -12.55 13.54 8.90
N GLU A 41 -12.17 13.58 10.19
CA GLU A 41 -10.83 13.88 10.67
C GLU A 41 -9.77 12.83 10.28
N ASP A 42 -10.16 11.57 10.06
CA ASP A 42 -9.23 10.49 9.67
C ASP A 42 -8.98 10.45 8.15
N VAL A 43 -9.85 11.08 7.36
CA VAL A 43 -9.81 11.05 5.89
C VAL A 43 -8.43 11.47 5.34
N PRO A 44 -7.84 12.60 5.78
CA PRO A 44 -6.52 13.01 5.27
C PRO A 44 -5.43 11.96 5.51
N ALA A 45 -5.42 11.32 6.67
CA ALA A 45 -4.44 10.29 7.01
C ALA A 45 -4.59 9.03 6.14
N PHE A 46 -5.83 8.64 5.80
CA PHE A 46 -6.08 7.52 4.89
C PHE A 46 -5.67 7.85 3.45
N GLU A 47 -5.92 9.07 2.98
CA GLU A 47 -5.49 9.54 1.67
C GLU A 47 -3.96 9.59 1.55
N GLU A 48 -3.28 10.10 2.59
CA GLU A 48 -1.82 10.11 2.66
C GLU A 48 -1.25 8.68 2.66
N LYS A 49 -1.80 7.79 3.48
CA LYS A 49 -1.40 6.38 3.51
C LYS A 49 -1.57 5.72 2.14
N PHE A 50 -2.70 5.95 1.47
CA PHE A 50 -2.94 5.44 0.12
C PHE A 50 -1.96 6.00 -0.91
N ALA A 51 -1.62 7.29 -0.84
CA ALA A 51 -0.62 7.90 -1.72
C ALA A 51 0.76 7.25 -1.54
N LYS A 52 1.20 7.04 -0.29
CA LYS A 52 2.45 6.32 0.03
C LYS A 52 2.42 4.88 -0.48
N SER A 53 1.33 4.15 -0.30
CA SER A 53 1.19 2.78 -0.82
C SER A 53 1.21 2.73 -2.35
N LYS A 54 0.63 3.73 -3.05
CA LYS A 54 0.71 3.83 -4.52
C LYS A 54 2.15 4.04 -4.99
N MET A 55 2.92 4.86 -4.29
CA MET A 55 4.33 5.08 -4.61
C MET A 55 5.13 3.78 -4.48
N VAL A 56 4.98 3.07 -3.35
CA VAL A 56 5.57 1.74 -3.15
C VAL A 56 5.15 0.78 -4.25
N HIS A 57 3.86 0.72 -4.60
CA HIS A 57 3.37 -0.16 -5.66
C HIS A 57 4.01 0.17 -7.02
N SER A 58 4.19 1.45 -7.33
CA SER A 58 4.86 1.91 -8.56
C SER A 58 6.31 1.43 -8.62
N ILE A 59 7.05 1.51 -7.51
CA ILE A 59 8.42 1.01 -7.39
C ILE A 59 8.44 -0.50 -7.64
N MET A 60 7.61 -1.25 -6.92
CA MET A 60 7.54 -2.71 -7.04
C MET A 60 7.12 -3.15 -8.45
N ARG A 61 6.23 -2.40 -9.11
CA ARG A 61 5.84 -2.65 -10.51
C ARG A 61 7.00 -2.43 -11.46
N HIS A 62 7.77 -1.37 -11.29
CA HIS A 62 8.96 -1.13 -12.11
C HIS A 62 9.97 -2.27 -11.95
N VAL A 63 10.22 -2.72 -10.72
CA VAL A 63 11.10 -3.87 -10.43
C VAL A 63 10.57 -5.15 -11.08
N ALA A 64 9.26 -5.44 -10.95
CA ALA A 64 8.63 -6.59 -11.57
C ALA A 64 8.79 -6.58 -13.10
N THR A 65 8.53 -5.44 -13.74
CA THR A 65 8.71 -5.28 -15.20
C THR A 65 10.18 -5.44 -15.61
N LYS A 66 11.13 -4.86 -14.86
CA LYS A 66 12.56 -4.92 -15.18
C LYS A 66 13.12 -6.34 -15.15
N PHE A 67 12.62 -7.18 -14.24
CA PHE A 67 13.08 -8.57 -14.11
C PHE A 67 12.12 -9.58 -14.71
N GLU A 68 11.10 -9.13 -15.44
CA GLU A 68 10.06 -9.97 -16.07
C GLU A 68 9.42 -10.95 -15.06
N LYS A 69 9.20 -10.47 -13.83
CA LYS A 69 8.59 -11.24 -12.74
C LYS A 69 7.13 -10.88 -12.54
N ASP A 70 6.38 -11.81 -11.98
CA ASP A 70 5.02 -11.51 -11.55
C ASP A 70 5.03 -10.49 -10.40
N MET A 71 4.04 -9.58 -10.42
CA MET A 71 3.91 -8.55 -9.40
C MET A 71 3.76 -9.16 -7.99
N MET A 72 3.02 -10.26 -7.88
CA MET A 72 2.80 -10.94 -6.61
C MET A 72 4.12 -11.45 -6.05
N GLU A 73 4.97 -12.08 -6.88
CA GLU A 73 6.29 -12.57 -6.44
C GLU A 73 7.13 -11.43 -5.81
N ILE A 74 7.19 -10.27 -6.47
CA ILE A 74 7.93 -9.11 -5.94
C ILE A 74 7.30 -8.59 -4.63
N LEU A 75 5.97 -8.55 -4.55
CA LEU A 75 5.27 -8.10 -3.35
C LEU A 75 5.52 -9.04 -2.17
N GLN A 76 5.46 -10.35 -2.38
CA GLN A 76 5.70 -11.35 -1.33
C GLN A 76 7.15 -11.33 -0.85
N MET A 77 8.08 -11.22 -1.79
CA MET A 77 9.51 -11.31 -1.50
C MET A 77 10.06 -10.08 -0.78
N ALA A 78 9.63 -8.87 -1.19
CA ALA A 78 10.22 -7.63 -0.69
C ALA A 78 9.20 -6.74 0.03
N CYS A 79 8.00 -6.55 -0.52
CA CYS A 79 7.06 -5.55 -0.02
C CYS A 79 6.41 -5.95 1.32
N TRP A 80 5.83 -7.15 1.41
CA TRP A 80 5.16 -7.61 2.64
C TRP A 80 6.10 -7.69 3.85
N PRO A 81 7.32 -8.24 3.74
CA PRO A 81 8.31 -8.22 4.81
C PRO A 81 8.63 -6.80 5.30
N MET A 82 8.70 -5.81 4.40
CA MET A 82 8.89 -4.41 4.80
C MET A 82 7.68 -3.86 5.58
N TYR A 83 6.45 -4.26 5.23
CA TYR A 83 5.26 -3.90 6.01
C TYR A 83 5.26 -4.54 7.39
N GLU A 84 5.70 -5.79 7.51
CA GLU A 84 5.79 -6.49 8.80
C GLU A 84 6.87 -5.87 9.70
N GLN A 85 8.03 -5.56 9.14
CA GLN A 85 9.18 -5.07 9.91
C GLN A 85 9.08 -3.58 10.27
N TYR A 86 8.59 -2.73 9.36
CA TYR A 86 8.59 -1.27 9.52
C TYR A 86 7.18 -0.67 9.66
N GLY A 87 6.13 -1.51 9.69
CA GLY A 87 4.73 -1.11 9.69
C GLY A 87 4.22 -0.59 8.34
N HIS A 88 5.08 0.02 7.52
CA HIS A 88 4.78 0.42 6.15
C HIS A 88 6.03 0.41 5.28
N ALA A 89 5.95 -0.20 4.09
CA ALA A 89 7.11 -0.31 3.18
C ALA A 89 7.73 1.04 2.78
N HIS A 90 6.91 2.09 2.61
CA HIS A 90 7.41 3.47 2.41
C HIS A 90 8.34 3.93 3.53
N GLN A 91 8.10 3.55 4.79
CA GLN A 91 8.99 3.92 5.90
C GLN A 91 10.34 3.22 5.75
N ALA A 92 10.34 1.92 5.44
CA ALA A 92 11.57 1.18 5.15
C ALA A 92 12.38 1.85 4.02
N LEU A 93 11.74 2.14 2.88
CA LEU A 93 12.41 2.79 1.76
C LEU A 93 12.96 4.19 2.12
N LYS A 94 12.22 4.95 2.93
CA LYS A 94 12.68 6.25 3.43
C LYS A 94 13.91 6.12 4.33
N GLU A 95 13.95 5.11 5.20
CA GLU A 95 15.12 4.85 6.05
C GLU A 95 16.33 4.40 5.26
N ALA A 96 16.15 3.53 4.26
CA ALA A 96 17.22 3.13 3.36
C ALA A 96 17.86 4.34 2.65
N ILE A 97 17.05 5.29 2.17
CA ILE A 97 17.54 6.46 1.43
C ILE A 97 18.14 7.53 2.34
N LEU A 98 17.48 7.83 3.47
CA LEU A 98 17.88 8.96 4.32
C LEU A 98 18.94 8.61 5.36
N LYS A 99 18.97 7.36 5.82
CA LYS A 99 19.87 6.90 6.89
C LYS A 99 20.95 5.95 6.37
N ASP A 100 20.98 5.66 5.07
CA ASP A 100 21.87 4.67 4.44
C ASP A 100 21.79 3.30 5.14
N GLU A 101 20.58 2.95 5.61
CA GLU A 101 20.33 1.76 6.40
C GLU A 101 20.12 0.55 5.50
N ASP A 102 20.80 -0.57 5.79
CA ASP A 102 20.53 -1.84 5.13
C ASP A 102 19.21 -2.44 5.65
N ILE A 103 18.11 -1.97 5.07
CA ILE A 103 16.77 -2.42 5.43
C ILE A 103 16.52 -3.90 5.09
N PHE A 104 17.27 -4.45 4.13
CA PHE A 104 17.08 -5.82 3.64
C PHE A 104 17.64 -6.85 4.61
N SER A 105 18.74 -6.52 5.31
CA SER A 105 19.29 -7.37 6.38
C SER A 105 18.32 -7.65 7.53
N LYS A 106 17.32 -6.78 7.71
CA LYS A 106 16.31 -6.87 8.78
C LYS A 106 15.02 -7.55 8.34
N LEU A 107 14.92 -7.98 7.07
CA LEU A 107 13.74 -8.68 6.56
C LEU A 107 13.83 -10.17 6.88
N GLN A 108 12.67 -10.80 7.08
CA GLN A 108 12.58 -12.24 7.32
C GLN A 108 12.80 -13.08 6.05
N THR A 109 12.67 -12.45 4.88
CA THR A 109 12.85 -13.07 3.57
C THR A 109 14.15 -12.61 2.93
N GLU A 110 14.80 -13.52 2.22
CA GLU A 110 15.95 -13.18 1.42
C GLU A 110 15.52 -12.51 0.11
N VAL A 111 15.97 -11.27 -0.09
CA VAL A 111 15.77 -10.54 -1.35
C VAL A 111 17.04 -10.66 -2.17
N PRO A 112 16.99 -11.13 -3.43
CA PRO A 112 18.16 -11.21 -4.32
C PRO A 112 18.84 -9.85 -4.53
N GLU A 113 20.16 -9.83 -4.59
CA GLU A 113 20.96 -8.58 -4.62
C GLU A 113 20.64 -7.70 -5.84
N ASN A 114 20.38 -8.31 -7.00
CA ASN A 114 19.94 -7.60 -8.20
C ASN A 114 18.60 -6.88 -7.99
N ILE A 115 17.68 -7.47 -7.22
CA ILE A 115 16.38 -6.88 -6.89
C ILE A 115 16.56 -5.75 -5.86
N LYS A 116 17.38 -5.94 -4.81
CA LYS A 116 17.71 -4.87 -3.86
C LYS A 116 18.25 -3.63 -4.58
N GLY A 117 19.22 -3.85 -5.46
CA GLY A 117 19.85 -2.81 -6.28
C GLY A 117 18.90 -2.14 -7.27
N ALA A 118 17.74 -2.72 -7.56
CA ALA A 118 16.71 -2.08 -8.40
C ALA A 118 15.67 -1.30 -7.58
N ILE A 119 15.45 -1.65 -6.30
CA ILE A 119 14.47 -0.99 -5.43
C ILE A 119 14.99 0.39 -4.98
N LEU A 120 16.25 0.48 -4.55
CA LEU A 120 16.83 1.68 -3.95
C LEU A 120 17.08 2.88 -4.90
N PRO A 121 17.54 2.71 -6.16
CA PRO A 121 17.86 3.84 -7.02
C PRO A 121 16.63 4.54 -7.60
N ILE A 122 15.43 3.99 -7.40
CA ILE A 122 14.18 4.60 -7.87
C ILE A 122 13.84 5.75 -6.92
N ARG A 123 14.48 6.90 -7.17
CA ARG A 123 14.17 8.20 -6.56
C ARG A 123 12.84 8.74 -7.09
N ILE A 124 11.75 8.01 -6.90
CA ILE A 124 10.42 8.58 -7.07
C ILE A 124 10.16 9.38 -5.79
N ASN A 125 10.45 10.69 -5.81
CA ASN A 125 10.11 11.72 -4.81
C ASN A 125 9.46 11.17 -3.50
N LEU A 126 10.26 10.48 -2.68
CA LEU A 126 9.90 9.92 -1.37
C LEU A 126 10.03 10.97 -0.28
#